data_AF-A0A914DI22-F1
#
_entry.id   AF-A0A914DI22-F1
#
_cell.length_a   1.000
_cell.length_b   1.000
_cell.length_c   1.000
_cell.angle_alpha   90.00
_cell.angle_beta   90.00
_cell.angle_gamma   90.00
#
_symmetry.space_group_name_H-M   'P 1'
#
loop_
_entity.id
_entity.type
_entity.pdbx_description
1 polymer ?
#
loop_
_entity_poly.entity_id
_entity_poly.type
_entity_poly.pdbx_seq_one_letter_code
_entity_poly.pdbx_strand_id
1 'polypeptide(L)'
;MARMLVDIKIIILLFYRKMTNPEHDKELEAEIKTELAHIDVYRDTPIRLLGYANEVGEAFRSMVHVNVVRFSYLVAFGYVCADTFDKSQKAYNLEWKNNEERRKQVIITMGDTLCWQSFASVIIPGFTINRLCALTAAILKKTTSLPSPILKTTTTLVGLSAIPFIVKPIDAFVELSMDQSLRKLYKNKFLEKESSEHLKEL
;
A
#
# COMPACT_ATOMS: atom_id res chain seq x y z
N MET A 1 11.64 -2.76 -8.32
CA MET A 1 12.65 -3.81 -8.09
C MET A 1 12.04 -5.21 -8.17
N ALA A 2 10.96 -5.54 -7.46
CA ALA A 2 10.34 -6.87 -7.51
C ALA A 2 9.92 -7.33 -8.93
N ARG A 3 9.21 -6.50 -9.71
CA ARG A 3 8.89 -6.82 -11.13
C ARG A 3 10.13 -6.99 -12.02
N MET A 4 11.14 -6.16 -11.83
CA MET A 4 12.40 -6.26 -12.60
C MET A 4 13.14 -7.57 -12.30
N LEU A 5 13.07 -8.07 -11.05
CA LEU A 5 13.62 -9.37 -10.67
C LEU A 5 12.78 -10.53 -11.23
N VAL A 6 11.46 -10.39 -11.30
CA VAL A 6 10.56 -11.36 -11.94
C VAL A 6 10.78 -11.41 -13.46
N ASP A 7 10.91 -10.25 -14.12
CA ASP A 7 11.21 -10.16 -15.55
C ASP A 7 12.60 -10.75 -15.88
N ILE A 8 13.61 -10.51 -15.04
CA ILE A 8 14.93 -11.13 -15.14
C ILE A 8 14.83 -12.65 -14.92
N LYS A 9 14.08 -13.13 -13.91
CA LYS A 9 13.87 -14.56 -13.68
C LYS A 9 13.15 -15.22 -14.87
N ILE A 10 12.14 -14.57 -15.47
CA ILE A 10 11.43 -15.06 -16.67
C ILE A 10 12.36 -15.11 -17.89
N ILE A 11 13.19 -14.08 -18.11
CA ILE A 11 14.18 -14.07 -19.20
C ILE A 11 15.23 -15.17 -18.99
N ILE A 12 15.71 -15.35 -17.75
CA ILE A 12 16.60 -16.46 -17.39
C ILE A 12 15.92 -17.80 -17.64
N LEU A 13 14.64 -17.96 -17.29
CA LEU A 13 13.87 -19.19 -17.47
C LEU A 13 13.63 -19.52 -18.95
N LEU A 14 13.35 -18.52 -19.80
CA LEU A 14 13.25 -18.69 -21.25
C LEU A 14 14.61 -19.07 -21.87
N PHE A 15 15.72 -18.61 -21.31
CA PHE A 15 17.07 -18.98 -21.74
C PHE A 15 17.48 -20.38 -21.23
N TYR A 16 17.15 -20.73 -19.98
CA TYR A 16 17.48 -22.01 -19.33
C TYR A 16 16.61 -23.19 -19.80
N ARG A 17 15.35 -22.93 -20.20
CA ARG A 17 14.43 -23.92 -20.80
C ARG A 17 14.99 -24.59 -22.06
N LYS A 18 16.07 -24.04 -22.64
CA LYS A 18 16.80 -24.64 -23.76
C LYS A 18 17.91 -25.62 -23.34
N MET A 19 18.21 -25.77 -22.04
CA MET A 19 19.39 -26.51 -21.56
C MET A 19 19.13 -27.62 -20.51
N THR A 20 17.95 -27.80 -19.92
CA THR A 20 17.78 -28.71 -18.75
C THR A 20 16.53 -29.61 -18.70
N ASN A 21 16.57 -30.58 -17.77
CA ASN A 21 15.67 -31.71 -17.52
C ASN A 21 14.25 -31.28 -17.04
N PRO A 22 13.14 -31.81 -17.61
CA PRO A 22 11.75 -31.39 -17.34
C PRO A 22 11.24 -31.48 -15.89
N GLU A 23 11.89 -32.21 -14.98
CA GLU A 23 11.51 -32.19 -13.55
C GLU A 23 11.97 -30.91 -12.83
N HIS A 24 13.15 -30.39 -13.16
CA HIS A 24 13.66 -29.15 -12.57
C HIS A 24 12.84 -27.92 -13.00
N ASP A 25 12.32 -27.94 -14.24
CA ASP A 25 11.42 -26.91 -14.74
C ASP A 25 10.11 -26.85 -13.95
N LYS A 26 9.58 -27.99 -13.47
CA LYS A 26 8.36 -28.04 -12.66
C LYS A 26 8.57 -27.50 -11.25
N GLU A 27 9.72 -27.78 -10.64
CA GLU A 27 10.07 -27.25 -9.32
C GLU A 27 10.26 -25.73 -9.37
N LEU A 28 10.97 -25.24 -10.40
CA LEU A 28 11.18 -23.80 -10.64
C LEU A 28 9.88 -23.09 -10.99
N GLU A 29 9.01 -23.69 -11.82
CA GLU A 29 7.68 -23.16 -12.09
C GLU A 29 6.82 -23.12 -10.82
N ALA A 30 6.88 -24.15 -9.97
CA ALA A 30 6.18 -24.16 -8.69
C ALA A 30 6.71 -23.08 -7.73
N GLU A 31 8.02 -22.89 -7.66
CA GLU A 31 8.67 -21.84 -6.86
C GLU A 31 8.28 -20.44 -7.34
N ILE A 32 8.31 -20.19 -8.66
CA ILE A 32 7.89 -18.91 -9.24
C ILE A 32 6.39 -18.68 -9.05
N LYS A 33 5.56 -19.71 -9.21
CA LYS A 33 4.12 -19.61 -8.99
C LYS A 33 3.79 -19.35 -7.52
N THR A 34 4.59 -19.88 -6.60
CA THR A 34 4.50 -19.61 -5.16
C THR A 34 4.96 -18.20 -4.82
N GLU A 35 6.09 -17.73 -5.37
CA GLU A 35 6.54 -16.34 -5.23
C GLU A 35 5.50 -15.36 -5.81
N LEU A 36 5.00 -15.61 -7.02
CA LEU A 36 3.96 -14.80 -7.67
C LEU A 36 2.64 -14.80 -6.87
N ALA A 37 2.28 -15.93 -6.25
CA ALA A 37 1.11 -16.02 -5.38
C ALA A 37 1.26 -15.18 -4.09
N HIS A 38 2.49 -14.94 -3.65
CA HIS A 38 2.78 -14.12 -2.47
C HIS A 38 2.91 -12.61 -2.79
N ILE A 39 2.95 -12.22 -4.07
CA ILE A 39 3.02 -10.80 -4.46
C ILE A 39 1.66 -10.14 -4.25
N ASP A 40 1.61 -9.17 -3.34
CA ASP A 40 0.44 -8.31 -3.19
C ASP A 40 0.45 -7.26 -4.31
N VAL A 41 -0.49 -7.36 -5.24
CA VAL A 41 -0.57 -6.49 -6.42
C VAL A 41 -0.62 -5.01 -6.03
N TYR A 42 -1.31 -4.65 -4.95
CA TYR A 42 -1.48 -3.26 -4.54
C TYR A 42 -0.29 -2.76 -3.71
N ARG A 43 0.46 -3.65 -3.07
CA ARG A 43 1.63 -3.28 -2.25
C ARG A 43 2.96 -3.33 -3.03
N ASP A 44 3.17 -4.38 -3.80
CA ASP A 44 4.50 -4.72 -4.34
C ASP A 44 4.68 -4.30 -5.80
N THR A 45 3.62 -3.79 -6.43
CA THR A 45 3.65 -3.35 -7.82
C THR A 45 3.53 -1.82 -7.95
N PRO A 46 3.88 -1.25 -9.13
CA PRO A 46 3.73 0.19 -9.36
C PRO A 46 2.31 0.73 -9.20
N ILE A 47 1.29 -0.12 -9.15
CA ILE A 47 -0.10 0.26 -8.82
C ILE A 47 -0.16 0.98 -7.47
N ARG A 48 0.75 0.66 -6.53
CA ARG A 48 0.90 1.38 -5.26
C ARG A 48 1.06 2.89 -5.41
N LEU A 49 1.66 3.35 -6.52
CA LEU A 49 1.84 4.78 -6.79
C LEU A 49 0.51 5.52 -6.99
N LEU A 50 -0.57 4.82 -7.38
CA LEU A 50 -1.91 5.41 -7.43
C LEU A 50 -2.40 5.77 -6.03
N GLY A 51 -2.03 4.99 -5.01
CA GLY A 51 -2.26 5.31 -3.61
C GLY A 51 -1.59 6.61 -3.18
N TYR A 52 -0.52 7.03 -3.87
CA TYR A 52 0.20 8.27 -3.59
C TYR A 52 -0.15 9.43 -4.55
N ALA A 53 -1.27 9.32 -5.28
CA ALA A 53 -1.66 10.34 -6.24
C ALA A 53 -1.97 11.67 -5.53
N ASN A 54 -2.57 11.63 -4.33
CA ASN A 54 -2.92 12.84 -3.60
C ASN A 54 -1.68 13.64 -3.18
N GLU A 55 -0.57 13.00 -2.82
CA GLU A 55 0.70 13.64 -2.46
C GLU A 55 1.25 14.47 -3.61
N VAL A 56 1.15 13.96 -4.84
CA VAL A 56 1.49 14.72 -6.05
C VAL A 56 0.59 15.94 -6.16
N GLY A 57 -0.73 15.78 -6.01
CA GLY A 57 -1.67 16.90 -5.99
C GLY A 57 -1.35 17.94 -4.90
N GLU A 58 -1.01 17.49 -3.69
CA GLU A 58 -0.62 18.34 -2.57
C GLU A 58 0.63 19.14 -2.88
N ALA A 59 1.65 18.52 -3.50
CA ALA A 59 2.87 19.20 -3.93
C ALA A 59 2.60 20.26 -5.00
N PHE A 60 1.68 20.00 -5.93
CA PHE A 60 1.31 20.93 -7.00
C PHE A 60 0.28 21.99 -6.58
N ARG A 61 -0.28 21.96 -5.36
CA ARG A 61 -1.37 22.85 -4.92
C ARG A 61 -1.12 24.34 -5.22
N SER A 62 0.13 24.79 -5.15
CA SER A 62 0.47 26.20 -5.38
C SER A 62 0.45 26.63 -6.86
N MET A 63 0.47 25.65 -7.78
CA MET A 63 0.58 25.82 -9.23
C MET A 63 -0.69 25.41 -10.00
N VAL A 64 -1.55 24.56 -9.42
CA VAL A 64 -2.77 24.06 -10.09
C VAL A 64 -4.04 24.52 -9.40
N HIS A 65 -5.17 24.42 -10.10
CA HIS A 65 -6.48 24.67 -9.51
C HIS A 65 -6.84 23.59 -8.47
N VAL A 66 -7.57 23.97 -7.41
CA VAL A 66 -7.94 23.08 -6.30
C VAL A 66 -8.66 21.79 -6.74
N ASN A 67 -9.38 21.83 -7.86
CA ASN A 67 -10.07 20.65 -8.39
C ASN A 67 -9.10 19.56 -8.88
N VAL A 68 -7.90 19.91 -9.35
CA VAL A 68 -6.87 18.93 -9.72
C VAL A 68 -6.40 18.18 -8.47
N VAL A 69 -6.23 18.91 -7.36
CA VAL A 69 -5.88 18.29 -6.06
C VAL A 69 -7.01 17.37 -5.60
N ARG A 70 -8.27 17.83 -5.66
CA ARG A 70 -9.43 16.98 -5.33
C ARG A 70 -9.51 15.71 -6.19
N PHE A 71 -9.22 15.82 -7.48
CA PHE A 71 -9.19 14.66 -8.37
C PHE A 71 -8.07 13.68 -8.00
N SER A 72 -6.90 14.18 -7.60
CA SER A 72 -5.82 13.32 -7.13
C SER A 72 -6.19 12.51 -5.87
N TYR A 73 -6.97 13.10 -4.96
CA TYR A 73 -7.58 12.35 -3.85
C TYR A 73 -8.56 11.29 -4.33
N LEU A 74 -9.41 11.59 -5.33
CA LEU A 74 -10.33 10.60 -5.89
C LEU A 74 -9.59 9.39 -6.45
N VAL A 75 -8.47 9.60 -7.14
CA VAL A 75 -7.61 8.51 -7.65
C VAL A 75 -7.05 7.67 -6.50
N ALA A 76 -6.50 8.31 -5.47
CA ALA A 76 -5.94 7.61 -4.31
C ALA A 76 -7.02 6.80 -3.56
N PHE A 77 -8.20 7.39 -3.32
CA PHE A 77 -9.33 6.67 -2.71
C PHE A 77 -9.81 5.51 -3.59
N GLY A 78 -9.87 5.69 -4.91
CA GLY A 78 -10.21 4.60 -5.84
C GLY A 78 -9.24 3.42 -5.72
N TYR A 79 -7.94 3.68 -5.59
CA TYR A 79 -6.93 2.65 -5.31
C TYR A 79 -7.17 1.96 -3.96
N VAL A 80 -7.46 2.71 -2.89
CA VAL A 80 -7.76 2.14 -1.56
C VAL A 80 -8.98 1.22 -1.61
N CYS A 81 -10.05 1.65 -2.30
CA CYS A 81 -11.24 0.86 -2.50
C CYS A 81 -10.95 -0.41 -3.32
N ALA A 82 -10.11 -0.32 -4.35
CA ALA A 82 -9.74 -1.46 -5.18
C ALA A 82 -8.95 -2.52 -4.40
N ASP A 83 -7.95 -2.13 -3.58
CA ASP A 83 -7.22 -3.08 -2.74
C ASP A 83 -8.12 -3.72 -1.68
N THR A 84 -8.97 -2.90 -1.04
CA THR A 84 -9.93 -3.38 -0.04
C THR A 84 -10.88 -4.40 -0.65
N PHE A 85 -11.40 -4.13 -1.84
CA PHE A 85 -12.28 -5.05 -2.55
C PHE A 85 -11.56 -6.34 -2.94
N ASP A 86 -10.37 -6.25 -3.54
CA ASP A 86 -9.58 -7.42 -3.93
C ASP A 86 -9.27 -8.35 -2.74
N LYS A 87 -8.81 -7.79 -1.61
CA LYS A 87 -8.52 -8.58 -0.40
C LYS A 87 -9.78 -9.16 0.23
N SER A 88 -10.87 -8.42 0.24
CA SER A 88 -12.16 -8.92 0.75
C SER A 88 -12.71 -10.07 -0.10
N GLN A 89 -12.58 -9.98 -1.43
CA GLN A 89 -13.01 -11.03 -2.36
C GLN A 89 -12.15 -12.29 -2.22
N LYS A 90 -10.82 -12.12 -2.08
CA LYS A 90 -9.91 -13.24 -1.79
C LYS A 90 -10.28 -13.93 -0.48
N ALA A 91 -10.52 -13.17 0.59
CA ALA A 91 -10.96 -13.72 1.88
C ALA A 91 -12.31 -14.45 1.78
N TYR A 92 -13.23 -13.96 0.95
CA TYR A 92 -14.54 -14.59 0.72
C TYR A 92 -14.43 -15.95 0.01
N ASN A 93 -13.50 -16.06 -0.95
CA ASN A 93 -13.30 -17.24 -1.78
C ASN A 93 -12.49 -18.36 -1.10
N LEU A 94 -11.92 -18.13 0.09
CA LEU A 94 -11.26 -19.18 0.86
C LEU A 94 -12.26 -20.23 1.34
N GLU A 95 -11.77 -21.43 1.64
CA GLU A 95 -12.56 -22.48 2.27
C GLU A 95 -12.82 -22.16 3.74
N TRP A 96 -14.08 -22.20 4.16
CA TRP A 96 -14.51 -21.89 5.52
C TRP A 96 -15.41 -23.01 6.04
N LYS A 97 -15.26 -23.36 7.33
CA LYS A 97 -16.12 -24.36 7.97
C LYS A 97 -17.57 -23.91 8.01
N ASN A 98 -17.80 -22.62 8.33
CA ASN A 98 -19.13 -22.04 8.50
C ASN A 98 -19.28 -20.68 7.79
N ASN A 99 -20.51 -20.37 7.35
CA ASN A 99 -20.85 -19.09 6.73
C ASN A 99 -20.60 -17.87 7.64
N GLU A 100 -20.75 -18.06 8.96
CA GLU A 100 -20.52 -17.00 9.95
C GLU A 100 -19.03 -16.64 10.06
N GLU A 101 -18.14 -17.65 10.04
CA GLU A 101 -16.69 -17.46 10.07
C GLU A 101 -16.20 -16.75 8.81
N ARG A 102 -16.69 -17.16 7.64
CA ARG A 102 -16.43 -16.47 6.38
C ARG A 102 -16.79 -14.99 6.47
N ARG A 103 -18.02 -14.68 6.89
CA ARG A 103 -18.49 -13.28 7.01
C ARG A 103 -17.61 -12.49 7.97
N LYS A 104 -17.27 -13.08 9.12
CA LYS A 104 -16.40 -12.45 10.13
C LYS A 104 -15.01 -12.15 9.55
N GLN A 105 -14.40 -13.11 8.86
CA GLN A 105 -13.08 -12.91 8.27
C GLN A 105 -13.11 -11.85 7.18
N VAL A 106 -14.09 -11.89 6.27
CA VAL A 106 -14.23 -10.88 5.21
C VAL A 106 -14.35 -9.47 5.79
N ILE A 107 -15.17 -9.29 6.85
CA ILE A 107 -15.31 -7.99 7.53
C ILE A 107 -13.99 -7.56 8.18
N ILE A 108 -13.29 -8.47 8.86
CA ILE A 108 -11.99 -8.16 9.48
C ILE A 108 -10.96 -7.77 8.42
N THR A 109 -10.82 -8.55 7.35
CA THR A 109 -9.88 -8.27 6.26
C THR A 109 -10.21 -6.95 5.55
N MET A 110 -11.50 -6.69 5.30
CA MET A 110 -11.95 -5.44 4.71
C MET A 110 -11.62 -4.24 5.61
N GLY A 111 -11.91 -4.34 6.91
CA GLY A 111 -11.62 -3.29 7.88
C GLY A 111 -10.13 -3.04 8.07
N ASP A 112 -9.33 -4.11 8.21
CA ASP A 112 -7.87 -4.02 8.33
C ASP A 112 -7.25 -3.37 7.08
N THR A 113 -7.61 -3.85 5.89
CA THR A 113 -7.11 -3.31 4.63
C THR A 113 -7.50 -1.85 4.46
N LEU A 114 -8.76 -1.51 4.69
CA LEU A 114 -9.26 -0.15 4.54
C LEU A 114 -8.54 0.82 5.50
N CYS A 115 -8.39 0.43 6.78
CA CYS A 115 -7.66 1.22 7.76
C CYS A 115 -6.21 1.41 7.34
N TRP A 116 -5.52 0.32 7.03
CA TRP A 116 -4.11 0.35 6.66
C TRP A 116 -3.88 1.23 5.44
N GLN A 117 -4.62 0.99 4.35
CA GLN A 117 -4.47 1.75 3.11
C GLN A 117 -4.85 3.23 3.28
N SER A 118 -5.90 3.53 4.06
CA SER A 118 -6.27 4.92 4.33
C SER A 118 -5.14 5.68 5.04
N PHE A 119 -4.51 5.07 6.04
CA PHE A 119 -3.40 5.70 6.76
C PHE A 119 -2.10 5.74 5.97
N ALA A 120 -1.70 4.61 5.37
CA ALA A 120 -0.42 4.44 4.70
C ALA A 120 -0.37 5.13 3.33
N SER A 121 -1.51 5.28 2.64
CA SER A 121 -1.55 5.85 1.30
C SER A 121 -2.13 7.27 1.24
N VAL A 122 -3.14 7.61 2.06
CA VAL A 122 -3.89 8.87 1.87
C VAL A 122 -3.67 9.89 2.98
N ILE A 123 -3.88 9.48 4.23
CA ILE A 123 -3.99 10.43 5.36
C ILE A 123 -2.61 10.94 5.76
N ILE A 124 -1.69 10.04 6.14
CA ILE A 124 -0.40 10.42 6.73
C ILE A 124 0.54 11.03 5.69
N PRO A 125 0.77 10.41 4.51
CA PRO A 125 1.68 10.99 3.54
C PRO A 125 1.12 12.27 2.91
N GLY A 126 -0.19 12.32 2.62
CA GLY A 126 -0.86 13.52 2.11
C GLY A 126 -0.74 14.71 3.07
N PHE A 127 -1.00 14.48 4.37
CA PHE A 127 -0.80 15.50 5.39
C PHE A 127 0.67 15.94 5.48
N THR A 128 1.60 14.98 5.47
CA THR A 128 3.05 15.25 5.53
C THR A 128 3.51 16.15 4.39
N ILE A 129 3.16 15.83 3.14
CA ILE A 129 3.54 16.63 1.97
C ILE A 129 2.89 18.02 2.01
N ASN A 130 1.62 18.11 2.41
CA ASN A 130 0.94 19.40 2.57
C ASN A 130 1.67 20.32 3.56
N ARG A 131 2.02 19.78 4.74
CA ARG A 131 2.72 20.53 5.79
C ARG A 131 4.13 20.89 5.35
N LEU A 132 4.84 19.97 4.71
CA LEU A 132 6.17 20.23 4.15
C LEU A 132 6.11 21.41 3.17
N CYS A 133 5.22 21.36 2.18
CA CYS A 133 5.07 22.44 1.20
C CYS A 133 4.69 23.77 1.86
N ALA A 134 3.75 23.76 2.81
CA ALA A 134 3.35 24.96 3.52
C ALA A 134 4.50 25.56 4.34
N LEU A 135 5.28 24.73 5.03
CA LEU A 135 6.46 25.17 5.80
C LEU A 135 7.56 25.70 4.88
N THR A 136 7.87 25.00 3.78
CA THR A 136 8.85 25.46 2.78
C THR A 136 8.46 26.83 2.25
N ALA A 137 7.19 27.01 1.84
CA ALA A 137 6.71 28.30 1.35
C ALA A 137 6.79 29.40 2.43
N ALA A 138 6.41 29.09 3.68
CA ALA A 138 6.46 30.04 4.79
C ALA A 138 7.90 30.48 5.14
N ILE A 139 8.84 29.53 5.18
CA ILE A 139 10.26 29.81 5.42
C ILE A 139 10.80 30.67 4.28
N LEU A 140 10.61 30.27 3.02
CA LEU A 140 11.10 31.02 1.86
C LEU A 140 10.57 32.45 1.82
N LYS A 141 9.28 32.66 2.11
CA LYS A 141 8.69 34.01 2.20
C LYS A 141 9.34 34.88 3.29
N LYS A 142 9.78 34.26 4.38
CA LYS A 142 10.36 34.97 5.53
C LYS A 142 11.86 35.23 5.35
N THR A 143 12.60 34.31 4.71
CA THR A 143 14.05 34.36 4.59
C THR A 143 14.54 34.96 3.28
N THR A 144 13.70 35.00 2.24
CA THR A 144 14.09 35.43 0.89
C THR A 144 13.04 36.32 0.25
N SER A 145 13.45 37.26 -0.60
CA SER A 145 12.58 38.09 -1.43
C SER A 145 12.32 37.46 -2.81
N LEU A 146 12.01 36.17 -2.84
CA LEU A 146 11.77 35.46 -4.10
C LEU A 146 10.45 35.88 -4.77
N PRO A 147 10.42 36.04 -6.09
CA PRO A 147 9.18 36.28 -6.82
C PRO A 147 8.25 35.06 -6.74
N SER A 148 6.93 35.30 -6.80
CA SER A 148 5.89 34.28 -6.61
C SER A 148 6.06 33.00 -7.46
N PRO A 149 6.43 33.07 -8.77
CA PRO A 149 6.61 31.88 -9.59
C PRO A 149 7.75 30.97 -9.10
N ILE A 150 8.87 31.56 -8.68
CA ILE A 150 10.03 30.79 -8.17
C ILE A 150 9.64 30.13 -6.85
N LEU A 151 9.00 30.88 -5.95
CA LEU A 151 8.58 30.34 -4.66
C LEU A 151 7.65 29.13 -4.80
N LYS A 152 6.65 29.21 -5.69
CA LYS A 152 5.72 28.11 -5.99
C LYS A 152 6.45 26.90 -6.56
N THR A 153 7.31 27.12 -7.56
CA THR A 153 8.09 26.06 -8.22
C THR A 153 9.03 25.36 -7.24
N THR A 154 9.76 26.13 -6.42
CA THR A 154 10.65 25.59 -5.39
C THR A 154 9.88 24.77 -4.37
N THR A 155 8.73 25.27 -3.91
CA THR A 155 7.88 24.55 -2.95
C THR A 155 7.42 23.21 -3.51
N THR A 156 6.95 23.19 -4.76
CA THR A 156 6.52 21.96 -5.41
C THR A 156 7.68 20.99 -5.64
N LEU A 157 8.84 21.47 -6.07
CA LEU A 157 10.03 20.63 -6.26
C LEU A 157 10.45 19.95 -4.96
N VAL A 158 10.45 20.69 -3.84
CA VAL A 158 10.71 20.14 -2.51
C VAL A 158 9.69 19.06 -2.15
N GLY A 159 8.40 19.34 -2.33
CA GLY A 159 7.32 18.37 -2.08
C GLY A 159 7.49 17.08 -2.89
N LEU A 160 7.69 17.18 -4.20
CA LEU A 160 7.89 16.02 -5.08
C LEU A 160 9.14 15.22 -4.73
N SER A 161 10.25 15.92 -4.41
CA SER A 161 11.50 15.28 -4.03
C SER A 161 11.39 14.49 -2.72
N ALA A 162 10.46 14.85 -1.83
CA ALA A 162 10.27 14.19 -0.54
C ALA A 162 9.48 12.88 -0.65
N ILE A 163 8.61 12.72 -1.67
CA ILE A 163 7.71 11.57 -1.81
C ILE A 163 8.46 10.22 -1.71
N PRO A 164 9.57 9.96 -2.43
CA PRO A 164 10.27 8.67 -2.37
C PRO A 164 10.81 8.32 -0.97
N PHE A 165 11.07 9.34 -0.13
CA PHE A 165 11.67 9.15 1.18
C PHE A 165 10.65 8.92 2.30
N ILE A 166 9.42 9.42 2.14
CA ILE A 166 8.38 9.30 3.18
C ILE A 166 7.60 7.97 3.11
N VAL A 167 7.53 7.33 1.93
CA VAL A 167 6.69 6.14 1.70
C VAL A 167 7.03 4.98 2.65
N LYS A 168 8.26 4.47 2.60
CA LYS A 168 8.63 3.27 3.39
C LYS A 168 8.55 3.49 4.91
N PRO A 169 9.03 4.64 5.46
CA PRO A 169 8.89 4.89 6.89
C PRO A 169 7.44 4.98 7.35
N ILE A 170 6.56 5.61 6.55
CA ILE A 170 5.14 5.72 6.88
C ILE A 170 4.48 4.33 6.86
N ASP A 171 4.77 3.51 5.86
CA ASP A 171 4.23 2.16 5.76
C ASP A 171 4.58 1.32 6.99
N ALA A 172 5.86 1.35 7.40
CA ALA A 172 6.32 0.66 8.59
C ALA A 172 5.67 1.22 9.87
N PHE A 173 5.52 2.54 9.96
CA PHE A 173 4.86 3.17 11.10
C PHE A 173 3.39 2.77 11.23
N VAL A 174 2.64 2.76 10.12
CA VAL A 174 1.23 2.36 10.10
C VAL A 174 1.08 0.89 10.45
N GLU A 175 1.93 0.03 9.89
CA GLU A 175 1.95 -1.40 10.18
C GLU A 175 2.14 -1.64 11.69
N LEU A 176 3.19 -1.07 12.27
CA LEU A 176 3.49 -1.19 13.71
C LEU A 176 2.37 -0.62 14.57
N SER A 177 1.79 0.52 14.17
CA SER A 177 0.70 1.16 14.91
C SER A 177 -0.55 0.28 14.94
N MET A 178 -0.89 -0.34 13.80
CA MET A 178 -2.04 -1.24 13.70
C MET A 178 -1.82 -2.54 14.46
N ASP A 179 -0.61 -3.12 14.37
CA ASP A 179 -0.22 -4.31 15.14
C ASP A 179 -0.34 -4.08 16.64
N GLN A 180 0.02 -2.89 17.11
CA GLN A 180 -0.07 -2.52 18.52
C GLN A 180 -1.48 -2.17 18.99
N SER A 181 -2.42 -1.90 18.07
CA SER A 181 -3.79 -1.43 18.37
C SER A 181 -4.87 -2.36 17.82
N LEU A 182 -5.37 -2.08 16.60
CA LEU A 182 -6.51 -2.75 15.97
C LEU A 182 -6.34 -4.26 15.88
N ARG A 183 -5.15 -4.73 15.49
CA ARG A 183 -4.93 -6.16 15.26
C ARG A 183 -4.95 -6.99 16.53
N LYS A 184 -4.65 -6.40 17.69
CA LYS A 184 -4.81 -7.07 19.00
C LYS A 184 -6.26 -7.46 19.27
N LEU A 185 -7.21 -6.62 18.88
CA LEU A 185 -8.63 -6.81 19.19
C LEU A 185 -9.23 -8.06 18.55
N TYR A 186 -8.75 -8.43 17.36
CA TYR A 186 -9.24 -9.62 16.66
C TYR A 186 -8.25 -10.79 16.70
N LYS A 187 -6.93 -10.58 16.82
CA LYS A 187 -5.98 -11.70 17.10
C LYS A 187 -6.30 -12.38 18.43
N ASN A 188 -6.57 -11.62 19.49
CA ASN A 188 -6.91 -12.20 20.80
C ASN A 188 -8.22 -13.00 20.74
N LYS A 189 -9.20 -12.55 19.95
CA LYS A 189 -10.48 -13.26 19.76
C LYS A 189 -10.35 -14.58 18.98
N PHE A 190 -9.31 -14.74 18.16
CA PHE A 190 -9.04 -16.02 17.50
C PHE A 190 -8.48 -17.02 18.51
N LEU A 191 -7.54 -16.59 19.36
CA LEU A 191 -6.94 -17.44 20.41
C LEU A 191 -7.96 -17.85 21.48
N GLU A 192 -8.87 -16.94 21.88
CA GLU A 192 -9.96 -17.27 22.81
C GLU A 192 -10.94 -18.28 22.22
N LYS A 193 -11.23 -18.20 20.91
CA LYS A 193 -12.13 -19.13 20.23
C LYS A 193 -11.52 -20.54 20.13
N GLU A 194 -10.25 -20.63 19.76
CA GLU A 194 -9.52 -21.90 19.66
C GLU A 194 -9.36 -22.60 21.02
N SER A 195 -9.05 -21.83 22.08
CA SER A 195 -9.02 -22.33 23.46
C SER A 195 -10.40 -22.82 23.93
N SER A 196 -11.47 -22.11 23.58
CA SER A 196 -12.85 -22.48 23.95
C SER A 196 -13.40 -23.70 23.21
N GLU A 197 -12.93 -23.95 21.97
CA GLU A 197 -13.27 -25.18 21.23
C GLU A 197 -12.50 -26.38 21.78
N HIS A 198 -11.21 -26.21 22.10
CA HIS A 198 -10.39 -27.29 22.67
C HIS A 198 -10.87 -27.73 24.07
N LEU A 199 -11.38 -26.79 24.88
CA LEU A 199 -11.98 -27.09 26.18
C LEU A 199 -13.34 -27.79 26.10
N LYS A 200 -14.01 -27.78 24.94
CA LYS A 200 -15.29 -28.48 24.72
C LYS A 200 -15.11 -29.90 24.17
N GLU A 201 -13.92 -30.24 23.70
CA GLU A 201 -13.58 -31.58 23.20
C GLU A 201 -12.98 -32.50 24.28
N LEU A 202 -12.77 -31.98 25.50
CA LEU A 202 -12.36 -32.71 26.71
C LEU A 202 -13.58 -33.04 27.60
#